data_AF-T1I2J2-F1
#
_entry.id   AF-T1I2J2-F1
#
_cell.length_a   1.000
_cell.length_b   1.000
_cell.length_c   1.000
_cell.angle_alpha   90.00
_cell.angle_beta   90.00
_cell.angle_gamma   90.00
#
_symmetry.space_group_name_H-M   'P 1'
#
loop_
_entity.id
_entity.type
_entity.pdbx_description
1 polymer ?
#
loop_
_entity_poly.entity_id
_entity_poly.type
_entity_poly.pdbx_seq_one_letter_code
_entity_poly.pdbx_strand_id
1 'polypeptide(L)'
;MCRSLDRYITILNRRDLTSSYQLAVVDRGVRGLKSVWLKAPVAVTPGQSATLQCNYDLEGEELYTVKWYKGREEFFRYVPKEHPHTRIFPLPGVNVDLNASGPDRVVLRDVQMNLAGRYSCEVSADAPNFHTTVVSVSMQVVRS
;
A
#
# COMPACT_ATOMS: atom_id res chain seq x y z
N MET A 1 -16.46 3.71 26.15
CA MET A 1 -16.48 5.06 26.75
C MET A 1 -16.45 6.06 25.60
N CYS A 2 -17.61 6.54 25.19
CA CYS A 2 -17.75 7.76 24.41
C CYS A 2 -18.71 8.60 25.24
N ARG A 3 -18.22 9.67 25.87
CA ARG A 3 -19.00 10.55 26.75
C ARG A 3 -19.03 11.95 26.14
N SER A 4 -20.23 12.52 26.21
CA SER A 4 -20.65 13.92 26.04
C SER A 4 -20.40 14.59 24.69
N LEU A 5 -21.42 14.53 23.83
CA LEU A 5 -21.79 15.68 23.01
C LEU A 5 -22.62 16.60 23.90
N ASP A 6 -22.00 17.66 24.43
CA ASP A 6 -22.74 18.72 25.12
C ASP A 6 -22.86 19.99 24.28
N ARG A 7 -24.07 20.52 24.41
CA ARG A 7 -24.73 21.65 23.75
C ARG A 7 -23.94 22.95 23.86
N TYR A 8 -24.01 23.78 22.83
CA TYR A 8 -24.14 25.23 23.00
C TYR A 8 -24.87 25.83 21.79
N ILE A 9 -26.20 25.94 21.89
CA ILE A 9 -27.00 26.80 21.02
C ILE A 9 -27.15 28.13 21.76
N THR A 10 -26.36 29.13 21.38
CA THR A 10 -26.59 30.51 21.84
C THR A 10 -27.44 31.22 20.79
N ILE A 11 -28.65 31.61 21.17
CA ILE A 11 -29.51 32.51 20.39
C ILE A 11 -28.85 33.89 20.41
N LEU A 12 -28.19 34.30 19.32
CA LEU A 12 -27.77 35.68 19.13
C LEU A 12 -28.77 36.40 18.23
N ASN A 13 -29.48 37.32 18.88
CA ASN A 13 -30.54 38.18 18.40
C ASN A 13 -29.99 39.21 17.39
N ARG A 14 -30.73 39.45 16.30
CA ARG A 14 -30.37 40.36 15.20
C ARG A 14 -30.29 41.83 15.68
N ARG A 15 -29.15 42.52 15.47
CA ARG A 15 -29.03 43.91 14.95
C ARG A 15 -27.66 44.10 14.30
N ASP A 16 -27.64 44.95 13.28
CA ASP A 16 -26.68 45.09 12.18
C ASP A 16 -25.20 45.31 12.53
N LEU A 17 -24.28 44.99 11.59
CA LEU A 17 -23.29 45.90 10.98
C LEU A 17 -22.09 45.15 10.37
N THR A 18 -22.06 45.10 9.03
CA THR A 18 -20.88 45.15 8.15
C THR A 18 -19.56 44.55 8.66
N SER A 19 -19.30 43.26 8.39
CA SER A 19 -17.93 42.75 8.26
C SER A 19 -17.94 41.46 7.45
N SER A 20 -17.24 41.47 6.32
CA SER A 20 -17.12 40.34 5.40
C SER A 20 -16.25 39.23 6.00
N TYR A 21 -16.81 38.45 6.92
CA TYR A 21 -16.19 37.19 7.34
C TYR A 21 -16.52 36.13 6.29
N GLN A 22 -15.63 35.98 5.33
CA GLN A 22 -15.57 34.79 4.49
C GLN A 22 -15.39 33.58 5.42
N LEU A 23 -16.43 32.77 5.60
CA LEU A 23 -16.31 31.44 6.17
C LEU A 23 -15.49 30.61 5.18
N ALA A 24 -14.19 30.54 5.39
CA ALA A 24 -13.36 29.57 4.69
C ALA A 24 -13.80 28.18 5.14
N VAL A 25 -14.63 27.52 4.33
CA VAL A 25 -14.80 26.07 4.41
C VAL A 25 -13.45 25.50 4.04
N VAL A 26 -12.63 25.17 5.04
CA VAL A 26 -11.43 24.36 4.79
C VAL A 26 -11.95 22.96 4.50
N ASP A 27 -12.21 22.69 3.22
CA ASP A 27 -12.35 21.34 2.71
C ASP A 27 -10.99 20.66 2.91
N ARG A 28 -10.77 20.13 4.12
CA ARG A 28 -9.72 19.16 4.34
C ARG A 28 -10.25 17.88 3.72
N GLY A 29 -10.15 17.78 2.39
CA GLY A 29 -10.41 16.55 1.68
C GLY A 29 -9.74 15.39 2.42
N VAL A 30 -10.45 14.27 2.52
CA VAL A 30 -9.92 13.06 3.14
C VAL A 30 -8.64 12.70 2.40
N ARG A 31 -7.49 12.89 3.05
CA ARG A 31 -6.19 12.43 2.54
C ARG A 31 -6.08 10.96 2.85
N GLY A 32 -5.71 10.15 1.87
CA GLY A 32 -5.57 8.72 2.07
C GLY A 32 -4.92 8.04 0.88
N LEU A 33 -4.56 6.77 1.05
CA LEU A 33 -4.00 5.93 -0.01
C LEU A 33 -4.83 5.99 -1.30
N LYS A 34 -4.32 6.66 -2.34
CA LYS A 34 -5.13 7.01 -3.53
C LYS A 34 -4.74 6.27 -4.81
N SER A 35 -3.50 5.83 -4.93
CA SER A 35 -3.02 5.28 -6.19
C SER A 35 -2.00 4.19 -5.94
N VAL A 36 -2.45 2.94 -5.95
CA VAL A 36 -1.58 1.76 -5.91
C VAL A 36 -1.55 1.12 -7.29
N TRP A 37 -0.36 0.85 -7.82
CA TRP A 37 -0.20 0.10 -9.05
C TRP A 37 0.99 -0.85 -8.98
N LEU A 38 0.86 -1.98 -9.68
CA LEU A 38 1.82 -3.06 -9.67
C LEU A 38 2.29 -3.36 -11.08
N LYS A 39 3.61 -3.41 -11.26
CA LYS A 39 4.28 -3.81 -12.50
C LYS A 39 5.10 -5.07 -12.25
N ALA A 40 4.98 -6.00 -13.19
CA ALA A 40 5.83 -7.18 -13.29
C ALA A 40 6.34 -7.31 -14.73
N PRO A 41 7.42 -8.07 -14.97
CA PRO A 41 7.80 -8.47 -16.32
C PRO A 41 6.66 -9.26 -16.97
N VAL A 42 6.42 -9.04 -18.25
CA VAL A 42 5.40 -9.79 -19.01
C VAL A 42 5.82 -11.26 -19.13
N ALA A 43 7.10 -11.51 -19.41
CA ALA A 43 7.69 -12.83 -19.55
C ALA A 43 9.11 -12.84 -18.96
N VAL A 44 9.49 -13.94 -18.33
CA VAL A 44 10.81 -14.18 -17.75
C VAL A 44 11.32 -15.55 -18.23
N THR A 45 12.59 -15.64 -18.61
CA THR A 45 13.20 -16.93 -18.95
C THR A 45 13.62 -17.67 -17.68
N PRO A 46 13.44 -19.01 -17.59
CA PRO A 46 13.89 -19.78 -16.44
C PRO A 46 15.33 -19.49 -16.02
N GLY A 47 15.57 -19.38 -14.72
CA GLY A 47 16.88 -19.07 -14.14
C GLY A 47 17.21 -17.57 -14.04
N GLN A 48 16.44 -16.70 -14.69
CA GLN A 48 16.63 -15.25 -14.58
C GLN A 48 15.97 -14.66 -13.33
N SER A 49 16.31 -13.41 -13.03
CA SER A 49 15.64 -12.64 -11.98
C SER A 49 14.41 -11.89 -12.51
N ALA A 50 13.40 -11.74 -11.65
CA ALA A 50 12.22 -10.93 -11.91
C ALA A 50 12.08 -9.82 -10.85
N THR A 51 11.82 -8.60 -11.30
CA THR A 51 11.55 -7.46 -10.41
C THR A 51 10.08 -7.11 -10.44
N LEU A 52 9.41 -7.25 -9.29
CA LEU A 52 8.05 -6.79 -9.08
C LEU A 52 8.08 -5.43 -8.39
N GLN A 53 7.36 -4.45 -8.93
CA GLN A 53 7.38 -3.07 -8.44
C GLN A 53 5.95 -2.61 -8.12
N CYS A 54 5.72 -2.23 -6.87
CA CYS A 54 4.46 -1.73 -6.35
C CYS A 54 4.63 -0.28 -5.91
N ASN A 55 4.04 0.65 -6.66
CA ASN A 55 4.08 2.07 -6.31
C ASN A 55 2.77 2.45 -5.63
N TYR A 56 2.85 3.33 -4.64
CA TYR A 56 1.71 3.82 -3.89
C TYR A 56 1.91 5.29 -3.49
N ASP A 57 0.81 6.04 -3.45
CA ASP A 57 0.75 7.40 -2.91
C ASP A 57 -0.09 7.42 -1.64
N LEU A 58 0.56 7.76 -0.52
CA LEU A 58 -0.04 7.82 0.81
C LEU A 58 -0.71 9.17 1.12
N GLU A 59 -0.57 10.18 0.26
CA GLU A 59 -1.13 11.54 0.43
C GLU A 59 -0.90 12.18 1.83
N GLY A 60 0.20 11.82 2.50
CA GLY A 60 0.57 12.32 3.83
C GLY A 60 0.23 11.38 5.00
N GLU A 61 -0.29 10.19 4.74
CA GLU A 61 -0.37 9.10 5.73
C GLU A 61 0.96 8.37 5.88
N GLU A 62 1.12 7.67 7.01
CA GLU A 62 2.24 6.74 7.19
C GLU A 62 1.89 5.37 6.59
N LEU A 63 2.92 4.66 6.12
CA LEU A 63 2.77 3.27 5.69
C LEU A 63 2.68 2.36 6.92
N TYR A 64 1.65 1.51 6.97
CA TYR A 64 1.57 0.44 7.96
C TYR A 64 2.29 -0.82 7.46
N THR A 65 1.95 -1.33 6.27
CA THR A 65 2.59 -2.52 5.70
C THR A 65 2.45 -2.61 4.19
N VAL A 66 3.42 -3.27 3.54
CA VAL A 66 3.30 -3.79 2.18
C VAL A 66 3.47 -5.31 2.22
N LYS A 67 2.50 -6.05 1.71
CA LYS A 67 2.54 -7.51 1.61
C LYS A 67 2.51 -7.96 0.16
N TRP A 68 3.24 -9.03 -0.11
CA TRP A 68 3.38 -9.60 -1.44
C TRP A 68 2.91 -11.04 -1.45
N TYR A 69 2.09 -11.36 -2.46
CA TYR A 69 1.44 -12.65 -2.61
C TYR A 69 1.75 -13.29 -3.96
N LYS A 70 2.01 -14.59 -3.97
CA LYS A 70 1.91 -15.45 -5.15
C LYS A 70 0.60 -16.24 -5.01
N GLY A 71 -0.33 -16.03 -5.93
CA GLY A 71 -1.67 -16.63 -5.83
C GLY A 71 -2.42 -16.13 -4.59
N ARG A 72 -2.42 -16.91 -3.51
CA ARG A 72 -3.04 -16.56 -2.21
C ARG A 72 -2.05 -16.61 -1.04
N GLU A 73 -0.81 -17.00 -1.29
CA GLU A 73 0.20 -17.22 -0.25
C GLU A 73 1.11 -15.99 -0.16
N GLU A 74 1.22 -15.44 1.05
CA GLU A 74 2.16 -14.38 1.37
C GLU A 74 3.57 -14.96 1.30
N PHE A 75 4.49 -14.26 0.64
CA PHE A 75 5.89 -14.68 0.56
C PHE A 75 6.89 -13.61 1.01
N PHE A 76 6.47 -12.34 1.03
CA PHE A 76 7.27 -11.22 1.50
C PHE A 76 6.40 -10.15 2.14
N ARG A 77 6.89 -9.55 3.22
CA ARG A 77 6.26 -8.42 3.89
C ARG A 77 7.27 -7.37 4.29
N TYR A 78 6.91 -6.10 4.13
CA TYR A 78 7.61 -4.94 4.66
C TYR A 78 6.72 -4.22 5.70
N VAL A 79 7.29 -3.92 6.87
CA VAL A 79 6.66 -3.17 7.97
C VAL A 79 7.67 -2.11 8.46
N PRO A 80 7.48 -0.81 8.15
CA PRO A 80 8.41 0.24 8.53
C PRO A 80 8.69 0.33 10.03
N LYS A 81 7.69 -0.03 10.86
CA LYS A 81 7.76 0.09 12.32
C LYS A 81 8.37 -1.13 13.03
N GLU A 82 8.72 -2.21 12.31
CA GLU A 82 9.40 -3.39 12.87
C GLU A 82 10.92 -3.33 12.66
N HIS A 83 11.67 -4.11 13.46
CA HIS A 83 13.08 -4.43 13.20
C HIS A 83 13.28 -5.96 13.32
N PRO A 84 13.71 -6.65 12.24
CA PRO A 84 13.97 -6.12 10.90
C PRO A 84 12.68 -5.67 10.19
N HIS A 85 12.78 -4.69 9.27
CA HIS A 85 11.63 -4.17 8.52
C HIS A 85 11.00 -5.19 7.56
N THR A 86 11.75 -6.22 7.16
CA THR A 86 11.31 -7.23 6.18
C THR A 86 11.12 -8.59 6.82
N ARG A 87 10.10 -9.32 6.38
CA ARG A 87 9.86 -10.72 6.75
C ARG A 87 9.63 -11.57 5.51
N ILE A 88 10.27 -12.74 5.46
CA ILE A 88 10.06 -13.76 4.42
C ILE A 88 9.14 -14.83 4.96
N PHE A 89 8.19 -15.25 4.12
CA PHE A 89 7.34 -16.40 4.36
C PHE A 89 7.73 -17.45 3.33
N PRO A 90 8.37 -18.56 3.73
CA PRO A 90 8.86 -19.55 2.80
C PRO A 90 7.74 -20.11 1.91
N LEU A 91 7.91 -20.01 0.60
CA LEU A 91 7.01 -20.55 -0.40
C LEU A 91 7.85 -21.36 -1.42
N PRO A 92 7.49 -22.61 -1.74
CA PRO A 92 8.32 -23.47 -2.59
C PRO A 92 8.67 -22.84 -3.94
N GLY A 93 9.97 -22.79 -4.25
CA GLY A 93 10.50 -22.21 -5.49
C GLY A 93 10.61 -20.69 -5.50
N VAL A 94 10.09 -19.97 -4.50
CA VAL A 94 10.25 -18.51 -4.39
C VAL A 94 11.54 -18.19 -3.65
N ASN A 95 12.48 -17.56 -4.36
CA ASN A 95 13.76 -17.11 -3.81
C ASN A 95 13.84 -15.58 -3.86
N VAL A 96 13.65 -14.93 -2.71
CA VAL A 96 13.67 -13.46 -2.61
C VAL A 96 15.09 -12.96 -2.36
N ASP A 97 15.51 -11.98 -3.17
CA ASP A 97 16.72 -11.21 -2.92
C ASP A 97 16.47 -10.11 -1.88
N LEU A 98 16.81 -10.36 -0.63
CA LEU A 98 16.64 -9.40 0.47
C LEU A 98 17.43 -8.11 0.28
N ASN A 99 18.56 -8.13 -0.42
CA ASN A 99 19.39 -6.94 -0.62
C ASN A 99 18.84 -6.03 -1.72
N ALA A 100 18.00 -6.57 -2.61
CA ALA A 100 17.38 -5.83 -3.71
C ALA A 100 15.85 -5.60 -3.51
N SER A 101 15.29 -6.08 -2.41
CA SER A 101 13.87 -5.97 -2.04
C SER A 101 13.67 -5.00 -0.88
N GLY A 102 12.48 -4.41 -0.78
CA GLY A 102 12.21 -3.38 0.21
C GLY A 102 10.76 -2.86 0.19
N PRO A 103 10.54 -1.56 0.43
CA PRO A 103 9.21 -0.98 0.70
C PRO A 103 8.26 -1.03 -0.49
N ASP A 104 8.77 -1.03 -1.71
CA ASP A 104 8.03 -0.83 -2.95
C ASP A 104 8.37 -1.90 -4.01
N ARG A 105 9.32 -2.79 -3.73
CA ARG A 105 9.83 -3.76 -4.69
C ARG A 105 10.17 -5.10 -4.03
N VAL A 106 9.92 -6.18 -4.78
CA VAL A 106 10.49 -7.50 -4.50
C VAL A 106 11.21 -8.04 -5.72
N VAL A 107 12.43 -8.52 -5.52
CA VAL A 107 13.25 -9.17 -6.56
C VAL A 107 13.30 -10.67 -6.29
N LEU A 108 12.85 -11.45 -7.27
CA LEU A 108 12.93 -12.90 -7.28
C LEU A 108 14.19 -13.31 -8.06
N ARG A 109 14.96 -14.26 -7.52
CA ARG A 109 16.10 -14.90 -8.20
C ARG A 109 15.71 -16.27 -8.70
N ASP A 110 16.44 -16.77 -9.70
CA ASP A 110 16.31 -18.13 -10.22
C ASP A 110 14.84 -18.50 -10.50
N VAL A 111 14.15 -17.65 -11.27
CA VAL A 111 12.71 -17.82 -11.52
C VAL A 111 12.49 -19.08 -12.33
N GLN A 112 11.67 -19.99 -11.81
CA GLN A 112 11.34 -21.27 -12.45
C GLN A 112 9.93 -21.27 -13.02
N MET A 113 9.60 -22.26 -13.85
CA MET A 113 8.30 -22.34 -14.56
C MET A 113 7.07 -22.31 -13.65
N ASN A 114 7.16 -22.92 -12.46
CA ASN A 114 6.10 -22.91 -11.46
C ASN A 114 5.84 -21.52 -10.86
N LEU A 115 6.73 -20.56 -11.07
CA LEU A 115 6.55 -19.17 -10.64
C LEU A 115 5.69 -18.35 -11.58
N ALA A 116 5.29 -18.87 -12.75
CA ALA A 116 4.26 -18.23 -13.55
C ALA A 116 2.94 -18.06 -12.77
N GLY A 117 2.17 -17.03 -13.13
CA GLY A 117 0.84 -16.78 -12.59
C GLY A 117 0.68 -15.41 -11.93
N ARG A 118 -0.34 -15.32 -11.05
CA ARG A 118 -0.78 -14.06 -10.45
C ARG A 118 0.07 -13.68 -9.24
N TYR A 119 0.58 -12.46 -9.25
CA TYR A 119 1.22 -11.78 -8.14
C TYR A 119 0.35 -10.64 -7.66
N SER A 120 0.33 -10.40 -6.35
CA SER A 120 -0.40 -9.26 -5.77
C SER A 120 0.46 -8.49 -4.80
N CYS A 121 0.23 -7.18 -4.75
CA CYS A 121 0.75 -6.27 -3.75
C CYS A 121 -0.44 -5.69 -2.97
N GLU A 122 -0.40 -5.82 -1.65
CA GLU A 122 -1.33 -5.22 -0.70
C GLU A 122 -0.59 -4.11 0.04
N VAL A 123 -1.11 -2.88 -0.06
CA VAL A 123 -0.58 -1.71 0.64
C VAL A 123 -1.61 -1.25 1.65
N SER A 124 -1.21 -1.11 2.91
CA SER A 124 -2.03 -0.57 3.98
C SER A 124 -1.38 0.68 4.57
N ALA A 125 -2.13 1.78 4.61
CA ALA A 125 -1.78 2.96 5.36
C ALA A 125 -2.07 2.79 6.86
N ASP A 126 -1.43 3.60 7.69
CA ASP A 126 -1.62 3.63 9.14
C ASP A 126 -2.77 4.57 9.54
N ALA A 127 -2.90 4.85 10.82
CA ALA A 127 -3.81 5.84 11.35
C ALA A 127 -3.67 7.19 10.61
N PRO A 128 -4.78 7.93 10.40
CA PRO A 128 -6.10 7.70 10.98
C PRO A 128 -7.05 6.83 10.15
N ASN A 129 -6.82 6.67 8.85
CA ASN A 129 -7.84 6.09 7.96
C ASN A 129 -7.65 4.59 7.69
N PHE A 130 -6.46 4.03 7.91
CA PHE A 130 -6.17 2.60 7.76
C PHE A 130 -6.55 2.02 6.38
N HIS A 131 -6.47 2.84 5.32
CA HIS A 131 -6.84 2.43 3.98
C HIS A 131 -5.97 1.26 3.50
N THR A 132 -6.59 0.25 2.89
CA THR A 132 -5.89 -0.89 2.30
C THR A 132 -6.31 -1.08 0.86
N THR A 133 -5.34 -1.22 -0.04
CA THR A 133 -5.55 -1.48 -1.46
C THR A 133 -4.74 -2.67 -1.91
N VAL A 134 -5.36 -3.55 -2.70
CA VAL A 134 -4.71 -4.72 -3.31
C VAL A 134 -4.77 -4.59 -4.82
N VAL A 135 -3.62 -4.76 -5.47
CA VAL A 135 -3.50 -4.82 -6.93
C VAL A 135 -2.81 -6.10 -7.36
N SER A 136 -3.18 -6.63 -8.52
CA SER A 136 -2.63 -7.88 -9.06
C SER A 136 -2.13 -7.72 -10.48
N VAL A 137 -1.12 -8.52 -10.84
CA VAL A 137 -0.60 -8.67 -12.20
C VAL A 137 -0.24 -10.14 -12.45
N SER A 138 -0.24 -10.56 -13.71
CA SER A 138 0.20 -11.91 -14.09
C SER A 138 1.58 -11.84 -14.75
N MET A 139 2.49 -12.69 -14.29
CA MET A 139 3.82 -12.88 -14.87
C MET A 139 3.87 -14.24 -15.56
N GLN A 140 4.38 -14.29 -16.79
CA GLN A 140 4.64 -15.55 -17.50
C GLN A 140 6.10 -15.96 -17.36
N VAL A 141 6.36 -17.27 -17.40
CA VAL A 141 7.70 -17.82 -17.50
C VAL A 141 7.75 -18.65 -18.78
N VAL A 142 8.63 -18.30 -19.71
CA VAL A 142 8.67 -18.86 -21.06
C VAL A 142 10.06 -19.39 -21.39
N ARG A 143 10.13 -20.52 -22.09
CA ARG A 143 11.41 -20.99 -22.64
C ARG A 143 11.77 -20.09 -23.81
N SER A 144 13.03 -19.65 -23.85
CA SER A 144 13.64 -19.04 -25.03
C SER A 144 13.78 -20.04 -26.16
#